data_AF-A0A8B5WW49-F1
#
_entry.id   AF-A0A8B5WW49-F1
#
_cell.length_a   1.000
_cell.length_b   1.000
_cell.length_c   1.000
_cell.angle_alpha   90.00
_cell.angle_beta   90.00
_cell.angle_gamma   90.00
#
_symmetry.space_group_name_H-M   'P 1'
#
loop_
_entity.id
_entity.type
_entity.pdbx_description
1 polymer ?
#
loop_
_entity_poly.entity_id
_entity_poly.type
_entity_poly.pdbx_seq_one_letter_code
_entity_poly.pdbx_strand_id
1 'polypeptide(L)' 'MFLQITNPVVVDKVERLARATGSSKAAAVEPAVAKLPRAMKGSREATERFAVLLAQIDRIPERPDACDPLEWDERGLPR' A
#
# COMPACT_ATOMS: atom_id res chain seq x y z
N MET A 1 -0.38 -16.55 25.54
CA MET A 1 1.04 -16.78 25.19
C MET A 1 1.69 -15.43 24.97
N PHE A 2 2.77 -15.09 25.67
CA PHE A 2 3.43 -13.78 25.56
C PHE A 2 4.61 -13.87 24.58
N LEU A 3 4.66 -12.99 23.59
CA LEU A 3 5.82 -12.81 22.72
C LEU A 3 6.94 -12.13 23.52
N GLN A 4 8.12 -12.77 23.61
CA GLN A 4 9.31 -12.15 24.18
C GLN A 4 10.12 -11.46 23.08
N ILE A 5 10.34 -10.15 23.24
CA ILE A 5 11.19 -9.37 22.34
C ILE A 5 12.58 -9.30 22.98
N THR A 6 13.55 -10.01 22.41
CA THR A 6 14.93 -10.07 22.93
C THR A 6 15.83 -8.97 22.37
N ASN A 7 15.42 -8.28 21.31
CA ASN A 7 16.22 -7.21 20.71
C ASN A 7 16.19 -5.95 21.61
N PRO A 8 17.34 -5.53 22.18
CA PRO A 8 17.37 -4.43 23.15
C PRO A 8 16.99 -3.07 22.54
N VAL A 9 17.28 -2.86 21.24
CA VAL A 9 16.92 -1.61 20.53
C VAL A 9 15.40 -1.51 20.37
N VAL A 10 14.74 -2.63 20.11
CA VAL A 10 13.27 -2.66 19.98
C VAL A 10 12.62 -2.45 21.34
N VAL A 11 13.16 -3.05 22.40
CA VAL A 11 12.67 -2.86 23.78
C VAL A 11 12.73 -1.38 24.18
N ASP A 12 13.84 -0.69 23.94
CA ASP A 12 13.97 0.75 24.24
C ASP A 12 12.93 1.60 23.47
N LYS A 13 12.71 1.30 22.19
CA LYS A 13 11.67 1.99 21.39
C LYS A 13 10.27 1.79 21.97
N VAL A 14 9.94 0.56 22.36
CA VAL A 14 8.65 0.23 22.96
C VAL A 14 8.49 0.90 24.33
N GLU A 15 9.54 0.96 25.13
CA GLU A 15 9.54 1.66 26.42
C GLU A 15 9.29 3.16 26.26
N ARG A 16 9.96 3.80 25.31
CA ARG A 16 9.75 5.23 25.02
C ARG A 16 8.32 5.50 24.57
N LEU A 17 7.79 4.65 23.69
CA LEU A 17 6.40 4.75 23.22
C LEU A 17 5.41 4.59 24.38
N ALA A 18 5.58 3.55 25.20
CA ALA A 18 4.75 3.28 26.37
C ALA A 18 4.74 4.45 27.37
N ARG A 19 5.92 5.04 27.64
CA ARG A 19 6.04 6.24 28.48
C ARG A 19 5.32 7.44 27.89
N ALA A 20 5.50 7.69 26.59
CA ALA A 20 4.87 8.83 25.91
C ALA A 20 3.35 8.72 25.86
N THR A 21 2.79 7.50 25.80
CA THR A 21 1.35 7.25 25.73
C THR A 21 0.71 6.88 27.07
N GLY A 22 1.47 6.87 28.17
CA GLY A 22 0.99 6.46 29.50
C GLY A 22 0.45 5.02 29.55
N SER A 23 0.89 4.16 28.62
CA SER A 23 0.38 2.80 28.43
C SER A 23 1.40 1.76 28.89
N SER A 24 0.98 0.51 29.06
CA SER A 24 1.94 -0.60 29.25
C SER A 24 2.67 -0.91 27.94
N LYS A 25 3.86 -1.54 28.02
CA LYS A 25 4.62 -1.97 26.83
C LYS A 25 3.80 -2.86 25.89
N ALA A 26 3.00 -3.76 26.46
CA ALA A 26 2.10 -4.62 25.71
C ALA A 26 0.99 -3.81 25.02
N ALA A 27 0.30 -2.94 25.77
CA ALA A 27 -0.75 -2.09 25.23
C ALA A 27 -0.27 -1.11 24.15
N ALA A 28 1.00 -0.71 24.19
CA ALA A 28 1.61 0.15 23.17
C ALA A 28 1.90 -0.59 21.85
N VAL A 29 2.15 -1.91 21.90
CA VAL A 29 2.62 -2.70 20.74
C VAL A 29 1.53 -3.57 20.13
N GLU A 30 0.69 -4.18 20.95
CA GLU A 30 -0.36 -5.10 20.50
C GLU A 30 -1.27 -4.52 19.42
N PRO A 31 -1.77 -3.27 19.52
CA PRO A 31 -2.61 -2.68 18.49
C PRO A 31 -1.88 -2.47 17.16
N ALA A 32 -0.57 -2.20 17.20
CA ALA A 32 0.25 -2.04 16.00
C ALA A 32 0.47 -3.39 15.32
N VAL A 33 0.79 -4.43 16.11
CA VAL A 33 0.98 -5.80 15.61
C VAL A 33 -0.32 -6.38 15.04
N ALA A 34 -1.46 -6.15 15.71
CA ALA A 34 -2.78 -6.57 15.22
C ALA A 34 -3.14 -5.97 13.85
N LYS A 35 -2.60 -4.80 13.50
CA LYS A 35 -2.84 -4.13 12.21
C LYS A 35 -1.88 -4.57 11.10
N LEU A 36 -0.75 -5.20 11.43
CA LEU A 36 0.25 -5.63 10.43
C LEU A 36 -0.33 -6.51 9.32
N PRO A 37 -1.16 -7.53 9.59
CA PRO A 37 -1.73 -8.36 8.53
C PRO A 37 -2.55 -7.55 7.53
N ARG A 38 -3.32 -6.57 8.01
CA ARG A 38 -4.12 -5.67 7.16
C ARG A 38 -3.23 -4.76 6.29
N ALA A 39 -2.16 -4.22 6.87
CA ALA A 39 -1.20 -3.40 6.14
C ALA A 39 -0.49 -4.20 5.03
N MET A 40 -0.13 -5.46 5.31
CA MET A 40 0.49 -6.35 4.33
C MET A 40 -0.48 -6.79 3.23
N LYS A 41 -1.76 -7.02 3.57
CA LYS A 41 -2.80 -7.41 2.60
C LYS A 41 -3.06 -6.33 1.55
N GLY A 42 -3.10 -5.06 1.95
CA GLY A 42 -3.31 -3.94 1.04
C GLY A 42 -2.26 -3.83 -0.07
N SER A 43 -1.00 -4.12 0.24
CA SER A 43 0.09 -4.13 -0.75
C SER A 43 -0.06 -5.26 -1.76
N ARG A 44 -0.48 -6.45 -1.30
CA ARG A 44 -0.66 -7.61 -2.16
C ARG A 44 -1.86 -7.45 -3.09
N GLU A 45 -3.01 -7.06 -2.56
CA GLU A 45 -4.22 -6.81 -3.35
C GLU A 45 -4.05 -5.67 -4.37
N ALA A 46 -3.26 -4.64 -4.05
CA ALA A 46 -2.92 -3.59 -5.01
C ALA A 46 -2.06 -4.13 -6.16
N THR A 47 -1.06 -4.96 -5.85
CA THR A 47 -0.17 -5.57 -6.85
C THR A 47 -0.93 -6.54 -7.75
N GLU A 48 -1.80 -7.39 -7.19
CA GLU A 48 -2.62 -8.33 -7.94
C GLU A 48 -3.61 -7.59 -8.87
N ARG A 49 -4.27 -6.52 -8.38
CA ARG A 49 -5.13 -5.67 -9.22
C ARG A 49 -4.36 -4.98 -10.35
N PHE A 50 -3.16 -4.49 -10.06
CA PHE A 50 -2.31 -3.86 -11.07
C PHE A 50 -1.90 -4.84 -12.17
N ALA A 51 -1.52 -6.06 -11.80
CA ALA A 51 -1.20 -7.11 -12.77
C ALA A 51 -2.41 -7.49 -13.65
N VAL A 52 -3.62 -7.55 -13.08
CA VAL A 52 -4.85 -7.77 -13.85
C VAL A 52 -5.12 -6.64 -14.84
N LEU A 53 -4.96 -5.38 -14.43
CA LEU A 53 -5.13 -4.22 -15.30
C LEU A 53 -4.12 -4.22 -16.46
N LEU A 54 -2.85 -4.53 -16.18
CA LEU A 54 -1.83 -4.68 -17.22
C LEU A 54 -2.18 -5.79 -18.22
N ALA A 55 -2.63 -6.94 -17.73
CA ALA A 55 -3.07 -8.05 -18.58
C ALA A 55 -4.30 -7.69 -19.43
N GLN A 56 -5.12 -6.72 -19.01
CA GLN A 56 -6.21 -6.19 -19.83
C GLN A 56 -5.69 -5.24 -20.91
N ILE A 57 -4.70 -4.40 -20.60
CA ILE A 57 -4.06 -3.49 -21.57
C ILE A 57 -3.36 -4.28 -22.68
N ASP A 58 -2.63 -5.35 -22.34
CA ASP A 58 -1.97 -6.24 -23.32
C ASP A 58 -2.94 -6.91 -24.30
N ARG A 59 -4.23 -6.95 -23.98
CA ARG A 59 -5.27 -7.51 -24.86
C ARG A 59 -5.91 -6.47 -25.78
N ILE A 60 -5.57 -5.19 -25.64
CA ILE A 60 -6.09 -4.15 -26.52
C ILE A 60 -5.48 -4.39 -27.91
N PRO A 61 -6.30 -4.64 -28.94
CA PRO A 61 -5.79 -4.85 -30.27
C PRO A 61 -5.15 -3.55 -30.79
N GLU A 62 -4.02 -3.69 -31.47
CA GLU A 62 -3.40 -2.58 -32.20
C GLU A 62 -4.40 -2.00 -33.20
N ARG A 63 -4.59 -0.68 -33.12
CA ARG A 63 -5.51 0.04 -34.01
C ARG A 63 -4.69 0.75 -35.10
N PRO A 64 -5.03 0.59 -36.38
CA PRO A 64 -4.26 1.19 -37.47
C PRO A 64 -4.26 2.73 -37.42
N ASP A 65 -5.26 3.34 -36.80
CA ASP A 65 -5.42 4.78 -36.56
C ASP A 65 -4.87 5.24 -35.19
N ALA A 66 -4.20 4.36 -34.43
CA ALA A 66 -3.69 4.71 -33.11
C ALA A 66 -2.64 5.82 -33.12
N CYS A 67 -2.02 6.05 -34.27
CA CYS A 67 -1.04 7.12 -34.49
C CYS A 67 -1.63 8.34 -35.24
N ASP A 68 -2.93 8.33 -35.56
CA ASP A 68 -3.57 9.49 -36.19
C ASP A 68 -3.77 10.57 -35.11
N PRO A 69 -3.15 11.76 -35.26
CA PRO A 69 -3.35 12.83 -34.30
C PRO A 69 -4.82 13.24 -34.34
N LEU A 70 -5.52 13.08 -33.21
CA LEU A 70 -6.84 13.67 -33.02
C LEU A 70 -6.74 15.17 -33.26
N GLU A 71 -7.64 15.74 -34.07
CA GLU A 71 -7.79 17.18 -34.14
C GLU A 71 -8.42 17.67 -32.84
N TRP A 72 -7.74 18.60 -32.17
CA TRP A 72 -8.23 19.23 -30.95
C TRP A 72 -8.83 20.59 -31.29
N ASP A 73 -9.98 20.92 -30.71
CA ASP A 73 -10.55 22.25 -30.78
C ASP A 73 -9.79 23.25 -29.86
N GLU A 74 -10.16 24.52 -29.91
CA GLU A 74 -9.57 25.57 -29.08
C GLU A 74 -9.79 25.38 -27.57
N ARG A 75 -10.66 24.43 -27.17
CA ARG A 75 -10.98 24.09 -25.78
C ARG A 75 -10.27 22.82 -25.31
N GLY A 76 -9.47 22.19 -26.17
CA GLY A 76 -8.78 20.94 -25.87
C GLY A 76 -9.73 19.74 -25.82
N LEU A 77 -10.79 19.75 -26.63
CA LEU A 77 -11.65 18.59 -26.86
C LEU A 77 -11.41 18.01 -28.27
N PRO A 78 -11.58 16.70 -28.47
CA PRO A 78 -11.66 16.10 -29.80
C PRO A 78 -12.70 16.81 -30.67
N ARG A 79 -12.31 17.18 -31.89
CA ARG A 79 -13.19 17.80 -32.89
C ARG A 79 -14.13 16.80 -33.56
#